data_AF-A0A432ZBQ3-F1
#
_entry.id   AF-A0A432ZBQ3-F1
#
_cell.length_a   1.000
_cell.length_b   1.000
_cell.length_c   1.000
_cell.angle_alpha   90.00
_cell.angle_beta   90.00
_cell.angle_gamma   90.00
#
_symmetry.space_group_name_H-M   'P 1'
#
loop_
_entity.id
_entity.type
_entity.pdbx_description
1 polymer ?
#
loop_
_entity_poly.entity_id
_entity_poly.type
_entity_poly.pdbx_seq_one_letter_code
_entity_poly.pdbx_strand_id
1 'polypeptide(L)'
;MKPILRVTIGLLAGVMLTACGQPRIVNDYLEKLEGLAQHVESLAEQPKVCMSSISEVEERYGYLAPGKNTYLEYQFTPAEARRFDALVSRIEQANRVIRKRGDDNC
;
A
#
# COMPACT_ATOMS: atom_id res chain seq x y z
N MET A 1 -31.02 -51.76 -3.54
CA MET A 1 -29.89 -51.51 -4.47
C MET A 1 -29.86 -50.03 -4.82
N LYS A 2 -28.65 -49.43 -4.79
CA LYS A 2 -28.23 -48.05 -5.17
C LYS A 2 -28.58 -46.88 -4.23
N PRO A 3 -27.58 -46.36 -3.49
CA PRO A 3 -27.34 -44.93 -3.39
C PRO A 3 -26.33 -44.51 -4.48
N ILE A 4 -25.86 -43.26 -4.39
CA ILE A 4 -24.81 -42.59 -5.20
C ILE A 4 -25.39 -41.63 -6.24
N LEU A 5 -25.88 -40.50 -5.74
CA LEU A 5 -25.89 -39.25 -6.50
C LEU A 5 -24.45 -38.71 -6.49
N ARG A 6 -23.68 -39.01 -7.54
CA ARG A 6 -22.36 -38.44 -7.78
C ARG A 6 -22.55 -36.97 -8.15
N VAL A 7 -22.30 -36.08 -7.18
CA VAL A 7 -22.09 -34.66 -7.45
C VAL A 7 -20.67 -34.51 -8.00
N THR A 8 -20.52 -34.69 -9.32
CA THR A 8 -19.34 -34.27 -10.07
C THR A 8 -19.35 -32.74 -10.14
N ILE A 9 -18.77 -32.09 -9.14
CA ILE A 9 -18.37 -30.68 -9.22
C ILE A 9 -17.26 -30.62 -10.27
N GLY A 10 -17.61 -30.03 -11.41
CA GLY A 10 -16.70 -29.78 -12.51
C GLY A 10 -15.57 -28.87 -12.04
N LEU A 11 -14.37 -29.45 -11.98
CA LEU A 11 -13.14 -28.71 -11.81
C LEU A 11 -12.82 -28.04 -13.16
N LEU A 12 -13.50 -26.93 -13.44
CA LEU A 12 -13.09 -25.97 -14.47
C LEU A 12 -11.81 -25.30 -13.96
N ALA A 13 -10.68 -26.01 -14.08
CA ALA A 13 -9.34 -25.49 -13.87
C ALA A 13 -8.96 -24.58 -15.05
N GLY A 14 -9.69 -23.47 -15.17
CA GLY A 14 -9.30 -22.31 -15.95
C GLY A 14 -8.37 -21.45 -15.11
N VAL A 15 -7.20 -21.98 -14.74
CA VAL A 15 -6.15 -21.13 -14.17
C VAL A 15 -5.43 -20.53 -15.35
N MET A 16 -5.78 -19.27 -15.59
CA MET A 16 -5.17 -18.39 -16.57
C MET A 16 -3.64 -18.50 -16.49
N LEU A 17 -3.04 -18.67 -17.66
CA LEU A 17 -1.63 -18.42 -17.92
C LEU A 17 -1.33 -16.98 -17.46
N THR A 18 -0.84 -16.81 -16.23
CA THR A 18 -0.34 -15.52 -15.79
C THR A 18 0.88 -15.23 -16.64
N ALA A 19 0.72 -14.31 -17.57
CA ALA A 19 1.83 -13.65 -18.22
C ALA A 19 2.81 -13.22 -17.13
N CYS A 20 3.97 -13.87 -17.08
CA CYS A 20 5.14 -13.38 -16.35
C CYS A 20 5.66 -12.14 -17.10
N GLY A 21 4.87 -11.08 -17.13
CA GLY A 21 5.30 -9.77 -17.58
C GLY A 21 6.31 -9.23 -16.58
N GLN A 22 7.39 -8.63 -17.09
CA GLN A 22 8.39 -8.00 -16.23
C GLN A 22 7.72 -7.07 -15.21
N PRO A 23 8.15 -7.08 -13.93
CA PRO A 23 7.55 -6.23 -12.92
C PRO A 23 7.62 -4.77 -13.36
N ARG A 24 6.46 -4.11 -13.43
CA ARG A 24 6.37 -2.70 -13.77
C ARG A 24 7.01 -1.89 -12.64
N ILE A 25 7.81 -0.87 -12.99
CA ILE A 25 8.38 0.09 -12.01
C ILE A 25 7.28 0.75 -11.17
N VAL A 26 6.08 0.89 -11.74
CA VAL A 26 4.86 1.33 -11.03
C VAL A 26 4.53 0.44 -9.82
N ASN A 27 4.71 -0.88 -9.92
CA ASN A 27 4.42 -1.79 -8.81
C ASN A 27 5.38 -1.57 -7.64
N ASP A 28 6.69 -1.46 -7.92
CA ASP A 28 7.71 -1.15 -6.91
C ASP A 28 7.44 0.21 -6.23
N TYR A 29 7.01 1.21 -7.00
CA TYR A 29 6.61 2.50 -6.45
C TYR A 29 5.41 2.39 -5.50
N LEU A 30 4.34 1.70 -5.92
CA LEU A 30 3.15 1.50 -5.09
C LEU A 30 3.43 0.62 -3.87
N GLU A 31 4.33 -0.35 -3.96
CA GLU A 31 4.79 -1.18 -2.84
C GLU A 31 5.57 -0.36 -1.81
N LYS A 32 6.44 0.56 -2.24
CA LYS A 32 7.13 1.49 -1.33
C LYS A 32 6.16 2.42 -0.61
N LEU A 33 5.15 2.93 -1.32
CA LEU A 33 4.08 3.72 -0.71
C LEU A 33 3.26 2.89 0.30
N GLU A 34 2.96 1.63 -0.02
CA GLU A 34 2.26 0.72 0.89
C GLU A 34 3.07 0.46 2.16
N GLY A 35 4.37 0.18 2.04
CA GLY A 35 5.26 -0.01 3.18
C GLY A 35 5.33 1.25 4.06
N LEU A 36 5.39 2.43 3.44
CA LEU A 36 5.30 3.69 4.17
C LEU A 36 3.94 3.83 4.88
N ALA A 37 2.82 3.57 4.20
CA ALA A 37 1.49 3.63 4.80
C ALA A 37 1.39 2.75 6.06
N GLN A 38 1.81 1.50 5.97
CA GLN A 38 1.82 0.56 7.09
C GLN A 38 2.72 1.05 8.24
N HIS A 39 3.89 1.60 7.93
CA HIS A 39 4.78 2.13 8.94
C HIS A 39 4.18 3.33 9.68
N VAL A 40 3.62 4.31 8.96
CA VAL A 40 2.98 5.49 9.55
C VAL A 40 1.74 5.11 10.36
N GLU A 41 0.95 4.15 9.89
CA GLU A 41 -0.20 3.59 10.62
C GLU A 41 0.24 2.92 11.93
N SER A 42 1.30 2.12 11.89
CA SER A 42 1.86 1.49 13.10
C SER A 42 2.36 2.53 14.12
N LEU A 43 3.03 3.60 13.67
CA LEU A 43 3.39 4.72 14.53
C LEU A 43 2.14 5.41 15.11
N ALA A 44 1.07 5.54 14.31
CA ALA A 44 -0.19 6.14 14.73
C ALA A 44 -0.98 5.30 15.75
N GLU A 45 -0.62 4.05 15.98
CA GLU A 45 -1.16 3.22 17.07
C GLU A 45 -0.42 3.46 18.40
N GLN A 46 0.78 4.01 18.36
CA GLN A 46 1.60 4.23 19.56
C GLN A 46 1.07 5.41 20.39
N PRO A 47 1.08 5.33 21.73
CA PRO A 47 0.60 6.42 22.59
C PRO A 47 1.48 7.67 22.52
N LYS A 48 2.77 7.48 22.20
CA LYS A 48 3.77 8.54 21.97
C LYS A 48 4.64 8.12 20.79
N VAL A 49 5.10 9.10 20.01
CA VAL A 49 5.95 8.88 18.84
C VAL A 49 7.14 9.83 18.91
N CYS A 50 8.36 9.32 18.75
CA CYS A 50 9.56 10.16 18.76
C CYS A 50 9.60 11.08 17.55
N MET A 51 10.03 12.32 17.76
CA MET A 51 10.12 13.31 16.69
C MET A 51 11.14 12.92 15.60
N SER A 52 12.14 12.13 15.95
CA SER A 52 13.07 11.49 15.00
C SER A 52 12.33 10.57 14.01
N SER A 53 11.41 9.73 14.49
CA SER A 53 10.60 8.84 13.64
C SER A 53 9.60 9.60 12.77
N ILE A 54 9.03 10.69 13.28
CA ILE A 54 8.16 11.57 12.49
C ILE A 54 8.96 12.22 11.35
N SER A 55 10.17 12.69 11.63
CA SER A 55 11.06 13.29 10.64
C SER A 55 11.45 12.29 9.54
N GLU A 56 11.76 11.05 9.90
CA GLU A 56 12.07 9.97 8.94
C GLU A 56 10.88 9.69 8.01
N VAL A 57 9.67 9.66 8.56
CA VAL A 57 8.44 9.52 7.77
C VAL A 57 8.24 10.68 6.81
N GLU A 58 8.40 11.92 7.28
CA GLU A 58 8.21 13.13 6.46
C GLU A 58 9.24 13.19 5.32
N GLU A 59 10.49 12.80 5.58
CA GLU A 59 11.52 12.67 4.56
C GLU A 59 11.13 11.63 3.50
N ARG A 60 10.79 10.40 3.91
CA ARG A 60 10.39 9.33 2.99
C ARG A 60 9.16 9.70 2.17
N TYR A 61 8.16 10.29 2.82
CA TYR A 61 6.96 10.77 2.13
C TYR A 61 7.31 11.88 1.14
N GLY A 62 8.24 12.78 1.46
CA GLY A 62 8.70 13.83 0.55
C GLY A 62 9.23 13.33 -0.80
N TYR A 63 9.79 12.11 -0.85
CA TYR A 63 10.23 11.46 -2.09
C TYR A 63 9.12 10.68 -2.83
N LEU A 64 8.10 10.21 -2.09
CA LEU A 64 7.00 9.38 -2.61
C LEU A 64 5.67 10.14 -2.77
N ALA A 65 5.63 11.43 -2.42
CA ALA A 65 4.41 12.22 -2.43
C ALA A 65 3.83 12.41 -3.85
N PRO A 66 2.52 12.65 -3.96
CA PRO A 66 1.89 13.04 -5.22
C PRO A 66 2.64 14.15 -5.94
N GLY A 67 2.86 13.98 -7.25
CA GLY A 67 3.54 14.96 -8.08
C GLY A 67 5.08 14.92 -7.97
N LYS A 68 5.66 14.04 -7.15
CA LYS A 68 7.12 13.82 -7.12
C LYS A 68 7.58 12.83 -8.19
N ASN A 69 6.70 11.93 -8.59
CA ASN A 69 6.99 10.88 -9.57
C ASN A 69 5.99 10.93 -10.73
N THR A 70 5.69 12.15 -11.22
CA THR A 70 4.66 12.39 -12.26
C THR A 70 4.82 11.49 -13.48
N TYR A 71 6.04 11.23 -13.95
CA TYR A 71 6.30 10.32 -15.06
C TYR A 71 5.79 8.89 -14.82
N LEU A 72 5.88 8.40 -13.59
CA LEU A 72 5.32 7.10 -13.19
C LEU A 72 3.80 7.19 -13.02
N GLU A 73 3.31 8.27 -12.41
CA GLU A 73 1.87 8.53 -12.19
C GLU A 73 1.08 8.57 -13.51
N TYR A 74 1.65 9.16 -14.58
CA TYR A 74 1.05 9.15 -15.93
C TYR A 74 0.89 7.75 -16.53
N GLN A 75 1.65 6.77 -16.05
CA GLN A 75 1.58 5.39 -16.52
C GLN A 75 0.61 4.52 -15.72
N PHE A 76 -0.06 5.09 -14.72
CA PHE A 76 -1.01 4.34 -13.92
C PHE A 76 -2.21 3.92 -14.76
N THR A 77 -2.55 2.65 -14.65
CA THR A 77 -3.89 2.17 -14.94
C THR A 77 -4.87 2.81 -13.96
N PRO A 78 -6.18 2.84 -14.28
CA PRO A 78 -7.18 3.34 -13.35
C PRO A 78 -7.19 2.63 -11.99
N ALA A 79 -6.82 1.34 -11.95
CA ALA A 79 -6.71 0.60 -10.69
C ALA A 79 -5.50 1.02 -9.86
N GLU A 80 -4.34 1.23 -10.50
CA GLU A 80 -3.12 1.73 -9.86
C GLU A 80 -3.32 3.15 -9.32
N ALA A 81 -3.99 4.03 -10.07
CA ALA A 81 -4.32 5.38 -9.61
C ALA A 81 -5.23 5.37 -8.36
N ARG A 82 -6.28 4.54 -8.36
CA ARG A 82 -7.13 4.38 -7.15
C ARG A 82 -6.36 3.84 -5.96
N ARG A 83 -5.46 2.88 -6.19
CA ARG A 83 -4.61 2.34 -5.11
C ARG A 83 -3.68 3.43 -4.58
N PHE A 84 -3.05 4.20 -5.47
CA PHE A 84 -2.21 5.33 -5.10
C PHE A 84 -2.97 6.34 -4.23
N ASP A 85 -4.15 6.78 -4.66
CA ASP A 85 -4.98 7.75 -3.91
C ASP A 85 -5.35 7.21 -2.52
N ALA A 86 -5.69 5.92 -2.42
CA ALA A 86 -5.99 5.28 -1.14
C ALA A 86 -4.76 5.25 -0.21
N LEU A 87 -3.57 4.94 -0.75
CA LEU A 87 -2.32 4.93 0.02
C LEU A 87 -1.94 6.33 0.52
N VAL A 88 -2.04 7.34 -0.34
CA VAL A 88 -1.82 8.74 0.00
C VAL A 88 -2.76 9.16 1.13
N SER A 89 -4.05 8.86 1.01
CA SER A 89 -5.04 9.21 2.03
C SER A 89 -4.74 8.54 3.38
N ARG A 90 -4.33 7.27 3.38
CA ARG A 90 -3.93 6.54 4.59
C ARG A 90 -2.72 7.18 5.26
N ILE A 91 -1.66 7.47 4.50
CA ILE A 91 -0.45 8.12 5.02
C ILE A 91 -0.79 9.48 5.62
N GLU A 92 -1.56 10.33 4.93
CA GLU A 92 -1.92 11.65 5.44
C GLU A 92 -2.79 11.58 6.71
N GLN A 93 -3.73 10.64 6.77
CA GLN A 93 -4.56 10.40 7.94
C GLN A 93 -3.72 9.99 9.16
N ALA A 94 -2.86 8.99 8.99
CA ALA A 94 -1.98 8.51 10.05
C ALA A 94 -0.93 9.57 10.44
N ASN A 95 -0.39 10.33 9.49
CA ASN A 95 0.58 11.37 9.75
C ASN A 95 0.00 12.50 10.65
N ARG A 96 -1.28 12.86 10.46
CA ARG A 96 -1.97 13.79 11.36
C ARG A 96 -2.08 13.26 12.80
N VAL A 97 -2.14 11.95 12.99
CA VAL A 97 -2.19 11.34 14.32
C VAL A 97 -0.80 11.37 14.96
N ILE A 98 0.25 10.92 14.26
CA ILE A 98 1.59 10.86 14.84
C ILE A 98 2.11 12.25 15.21
N ARG A 99 1.84 13.28 14.39
CA ARG A 99 2.24 14.66 14.69
C ARG A 99 1.59 15.23 15.95
N LYS A 100 0.40 14.75 16.33
CA LYS A 100 -0.25 15.13 17.60
C LYS A 100 0.33 14.37 18.81
N ARG A 101 1.02 13.26 18.58
CA ARG A 101 1.62 12.39 19.60
C ARG A 101 3.15 12.52 19.65
N GLY A 102 3.71 13.49 18.92
CA GLY A 102 5.13 13.78 18.87
C GLY A 102 5.68 14.10 20.26
N ASP A 103 6.78 13.46 20.63
CA ASP A 103 7.53 13.69 21.86
C ASP A 103 9.00 13.93 21.50
N ASP A 104 9.54 15.08 21.92
CA ASP A 104 10.95 15.46 21.74
C ASP A 104 11.88 14.84 22.80
N ASN A 105 11.32 14.18 23.83
CA ASN A 105 12.09 13.56 24.92
C ASN A 105 12.48 12.10 24.62
N CYS A 106 12.31 11.70 23.36
CA CYS A 106 12.96 10.58 22.71
C CYS A 106 13.39 11.04 21.30
#